data_AF-A0A8T6CFJ8-F1
#
_entry.id   AF-A0A8T6CFJ8-F1
#
_cell.length_a   1.000
_cell.length_b   1.000
_cell.length_c   1.000
_cell.angle_alpha   90.00
_cell.angle_beta   90.00
_cell.angle_gamma   90.00
#
_symmetry.space_group_name_H-M   'P 1'
#
loop_
_entity.id
_entity.type
_entity.pdbx_description
1 polymer ?
#
loop_
_entity_poly.entity_id
_entity_poly.type
_entity_poly.pdbx_seq_one_letter_code
_entity_poly.pdbx_strand_id
1 'polypeptide(L)'
;TVAMGTTTGHFSNNLMQWIHEEGGCPDEIAAIDWRGMQRPTGDGEVAPELLAEVEKVIRGFLADKTKSELMDAAVQRKLMVTPVFTIAEIAASRHLQARDFWQEPPDPPLPGTRLPAFPAKVDGATLPVGRPAPRLGQHTREILVDELGIDIQEYDQLLRDGVVR
;
A
#
# COMPACT_ATOMS: atom_id res chain seq x y z
N THR A 1 -16.04 -9.14 0.96
CA THR A 1 -16.58 -8.72 2.27
C THR A 1 -17.31 -7.42 2.13
N VAL A 2 -18.54 -7.35 2.63
CA VAL A 2 -19.35 -6.13 2.66
C VAL A 2 -19.08 -5.36 3.95
N ALA A 3 -19.00 -4.04 3.86
CA ALA A 3 -18.96 -3.17 5.02
C ALA A 3 -20.37 -2.96 5.58
N MET A 4 -20.50 -2.83 6.89
CA MET A 4 -21.80 -2.69 7.58
C MET A 4 -21.74 -1.58 8.62
N GLY A 5 -22.89 -1.23 9.18
CA GLY A 5 -23.02 -0.27 10.27
C GLY A 5 -23.08 1.17 9.79
N THR A 6 -23.42 2.07 10.71
CA THR A 6 -23.71 3.47 10.42
C THR A 6 -22.55 4.21 9.75
N THR A 7 -21.31 3.85 10.07
CA THR A 7 -20.11 4.49 9.53
C THR A 7 -19.78 4.02 8.12
N THR A 8 -19.85 2.71 7.85
CA THR A 8 -19.28 2.13 6.62
C THR A 8 -20.29 1.43 5.71
N GLY A 9 -21.53 1.21 6.17
CA GLY A 9 -22.57 0.55 5.38
C GLY A 9 -22.93 1.27 4.09
N HIS A 10 -22.77 2.60 4.04
CA HIS A 10 -23.05 3.37 2.83
C HIS A 10 -22.16 2.96 1.63
N PHE A 11 -20.93 2.50 1.87
CA PHE A 11 -20.05 1.99 0.81
C PHE A 11 -20.62 0.71 0.17
N SER A 12 -21.21 -0.18 0.98
CA SER A 12 -21.90 -1.39 0.49
C SER A 12 -23.18 -1.04 -0.24
N ASN A 13 -23.97 -0.08 0.27
CA ASN A 13 -25.16 0.40 -0.43
C ASN A 13 -24.81 0.92 -1.84
N ASN A 14 -23.76 1.75 -1.95
CA ASN A 14 -23.32 2.28 -3.24
C ASN A 14 -22.84 1.16 -4.19
N LEU A 15 -22.17 0.14 -3.67
CA LEU A 15 -21.76 -1.01 -4.47
C LEU A 15 -22.98 -1.79 -4.98
N MET A 16 -23.96 -2.09 -4.13
CA MET A 16 -25.17 -2.82 -4.55
C MET A 16 -25.99 -2.05 -5.56
N GLN A 17 -26.13 -0.73 -5.38
CA GLN A 17 -26.79 0.13 -6.36
C GLN A 17 -26.08 0.08 -7.72
N TRP A 18 -24.75 0.16 -7.74
CA TRP A 18 -24.00 0.04 -8.99
C TRP A 18 -24.19 -1.32 -9.68
N ILE A 19 -24.14 -2.42 -8.91
CA ILE A 19 -24.39 -3.76 -9.46
C ILE A 19 -25.82 -3.85 -10.02
N HIS A 20 -26.80 -3.26 -9.33
CA HIS A 20 -28.20 -3.23 -9.74
C HIS A 20 -28.43 -2.41 -11.01
N GLU A 21 -27.82 -1.23 -11.13
CA GLU A 21 -27.86 -0.36 -12.33
C GLU A 21 -27.39 -1.10 -13.59
N GLU A 22 -26.39 -1.97 -13.45
CA GLU A 22 -25.87 -2.80 -14.55
C GLU A 22 -26.61 -4.15 -14.70
N GLY A 23 -27.71 -4.35 -13.96
CA GLY A 23 -28.55 -5.54 -14.06
C GLY A 23 -28.00 -6.80 -13.37
N GLY A 24 -26.94 -6.66 -12.56
CA GLY A 24 -26.27 -7.78 -11.89
C GLY A 24 -26.83 -8.14 -10.51
N CYS A 25 -27.78 -7.37 -9.97
CA CYS A 25 -28.28 -7.53 -8.60
C CYS A 25 -29.81 -7.64 -8.55
N PRO A 26 -30.39 -8.68 -7.92
CA PRO A 26 -31.81 -8.75 -7.62
C PRO A 26 -32.27 -7.57 -6.74
N ASP A 27 -33.49 -7.09 -6.96
CA ASP A 27 -34.09 -5.95 -6.23
C ASP A 27 -34.01 -6.14 -4.70
N GLU A 28 -34.23 -7.36 -4.22
CA GLU A 28 -34.20 -7.70 -2.80
C GLU A 28 -32.82 -7.46 -2.16
N ILE A 29 -31.74 -7.76 -2.89
CA ILE A 29 -30.37 -7.55 -2.44
C ILE A 29 -29.99 -6.07 -2.55
N ALA A 30 -30.44 -5.40 -3.62
CA ALA A 30 -30.20 -3.97 -3.83
C ALA A 30 -30.91 -3.08 -2.79
N ALA A 31 -32.04 -3.55 -2.24
CA ALA A 31 -32.83 -2.86 -1.23
C ALA A 31 -32.26 -2.97 0.20
N ILE A 32 -31.25 -3.81 0.43
CA ILE A 32 -30.64 -3.98 1.76
C ILE A 32 -29.95 -2.67 2.18
N ASP A 33 -30.37 -2.12 3.33
CA ASP A 33 -29.66 -1.01 3.95
C ASP A 33 -28.57 -1.50 4.90
N TRP A 34 -27.35 -1.59 4.38
CA TRP A 34 -26.17 -2.04 5.12
C TRP A 34 -25.76 -1.09 6.25
N ARG A 35 -26.32 0.14 6.33
CA ARG A 35 -26.09 1.08 7.45
C ARG A 35 -26.82 0.65 8.72
N GLY A 36 -28.00 0.03 8.57
CA GLY A 36 -28.83 -0.45 9.66
C GLY A 36 -28.36 -1.79 10.23
N MET A 37 -27.50 -2.50 9.51
CA MET A 37 -26.90 -3.75 9.96
C MET A 37 -25.76 -3.48 10.93
N GLN A 38 -25.91 -3.88 12.19
CA GLN A 38 -24.80 -3.87 13.12
C GLN A 38 -23.97 -5.13 12.95
N ARG A 39 -22.64 -4.98 12.98
CA ARG A 39 -21.75 -6.13 13.08
C ARG A 39 -22.02 -6.76 14.45
N PRO A 40 -22.37 -8.05 14.54
CA PRO A 40 -22.83 -8.60 15.80
C PRO A 40 -21.66 -8.60 16.78
N THR A 41 -21.78 -7.88 17.88
CA THR A 41 -20.99 -8.13 19.09
C THR A 41 -21.70 -9.18 19.99
N GLY A 42 -22.55 -10.03 19.41
CA GLY A 42 -23.41 -11.06 20.03
C GLY A 42 -24.38 -11.72 19.02
N ASP A 43 -25.43 -12.42 19.48
CA ASP A 43 -26.36 -13.28 18.68
C ASP A 43 -27.21 -12.60 17.57
N GLY A 44 -26.93 -11.35 17.21
CA GLY A 44 -27.59 -10.64 16.12
C GLY A 44 -26.87 -10.84 14.78
N GLU A 45 -26.69 -12.09 14.35
CA GLU A 45 -25.93 -12.39 13.13
C GLU A 45 -26.73 -12.05 11.86
N VAL A 46 -26.06 -11.41 10.88
CA VAL A 46 -26.56 -11.43 9.50
C VAL A 46 -26.52 -12.88 9.06
N ALA A 47 -27.66 -13.42 8.62
CA ALA A 47 -27.78 -14.81 8.19
C ALA A 47 -26.62 -15.17 7.22
N PRO A 48 -25.81 -16.20 7.54
CA PRO A 48 -24.68 -16.61 6.69
C PRO A 48 -25.09 -16.86 5.23
N GLU A 49 -26.30 -17.34 5.02
CA GLU A 49 -26.91 -17.58 3.71
C GLU A 49 -27.06 -16.28 2.91
N LEU A 50 -27.50 -15.19 3.56
CA LEU A 50 -27.59 -13.88 2.92
C LEU A 50 -26.22 -13.36 2.50
N LEU A 51 -25.21 -13.51 3.38
CA LEU A 51 -23.84 -13.09 3.06
C LEU A 51 -23.26 -13.89 1.90
N ALA A 52 -23.54 -15.19 1.81
CA ALA A 52 -23.11 -16.04 0.71
C ALA A 52 -23.75 -15.64 -0.62
N GLU A 53 -25.07 -15.37 -0.64
CA GLU A 53 -25.76 -14.88 -1.85
C GLU A 53 -25.25 -13.51 -2.28
N VAL A 54 -25.02 -12.60 -1.33
CA VAL A 54 -24.43 -11.29 -1.59
C VAL A 54 -23.01 -11.41 -2.15
N GLU A 55 -22.17 -12.29 -1.59
CA GLU A 55 -20.83 -12.54 -2.11
C GLU A 55 -20.90 -13.06 -3.55
N LYS A 56 -21.81 -13.99 -3.83
CA LYS A 56 -22.00 -14.56 -5.17
C LYS A 56 -22.37 -13.48 -6.19
N VAL A 57 -23.28 -12.58 -5.85
CA VAL A 57 -23.67 -11.42 -6.68
C VAL A 57 -22.46 -10.51 -6.94
N ILE A 58 -21.74 -10.10 -5.89
CA ILE A 58 -20.54 -9.26 -6.03
C ILE A 58 -19.51 -9.96 -6.92
N ARG A 59 -19.23 -11.24 -6.66
CA ARG A 59 -18.21 -12.01 -7.41
C ARG A 59 -18.56 -12.09 -8.89
N GLY A 60 -19.82 -12.37 -9.22
CA GLY A 60 -20.29 -12.41 -10.60
C GLY A 60 -20.09 -11.07 -11.30
N PHE A 61 -20.47 -9.98 -10.65
CA PHE A 61 -20.30 -8.63 -11.20
C PHE A 61 -18.83 -8.24 -11.40
N LEU A 62 -17.97 -8.52 -10.42
CA LEU A 62 -16.56 -8.15 -10.48
C LEU A 62 -15.77 -8.98 -11.51
N ALA A 63 -16.27 -10.14 -11.93
CA ALA A 63 -15.58 -11.03 -12.85
C ALA A 63 -15.36 -10.40 -14.24
N ASP A 64 -16.27 -9.55 -14.68
CA ASP A 64 -16.23 -8.89 -15.99
C ASP A 64 -15.57 -7.50 -15.94
N LYS A 65 -14.94 -7.12 -14.81
CA LYS A 65 -14.31 -5.82 -14.62
C LYS A 65 -12.79 -5.93 -14.47
N THR A 66 -12.08 -4.98 -15.04
CA THR A 66 -10.64 -4.82 -14.82
C THR A 66 -10.37 -4.11 -13.49
N LYS A 67 -9.18 -4.33 -12.91
CA LYS A 67 -8.75 -3.63 -11.68
C LYS A 67 -8.79 -2.11 -11.83
N SER A 68 -8.50 -1.57 -13.02
CA SER A 68 -8.51 -0.13 -13.28
C SER A 68 -9.93 0.43 -13.23
N GLU A 69 -10.88 -0.23 -13.89
CA GLU A 69 -12.30 0.18 -13.86
C GLU A 69 -12.86 0.16 -12.44
N LEU A 70 -12.52 -0.89 -11.67
CA LEU A 70 -12.92 -0.99 -10.26
C LEU A 70 -12.34 0.15 -9.41
N MET A 71 -11.08 0.53 -9.65
CA MET A 71 -10.45 1.65 -8.95
C MET A 71 -11.08 2.99 -9.29
N ASP A 72 -11.34 3.24 -10.58
CA ASP A 72 -11.99 4.48 -11.02
C ASP A 72 -13.43 4.57 -10.46
N ALA A 73 -14.16 3.46 -10.51
CA ALA A 73 -15.49 3.36 -9.92
C ALA A 73 -15.47 3.55 -8.40
N ALA A 74 -14.45 3.03 -7.70
CA ALA A 74 -14.33 3.18 -6.26
C ALA A 74 -14.23 4.66 -5.83
N VAL A 75 -13.48 5.46 -6.59
CA VAL A 75 -13.39 6.91 -6.34
C VAL A 75 -14.69 7.61 -6.70
N GLN A 76 -15.22 7.37 -7.90
CA GLN A 76 -16.40 8.09 -8.42
C GLN A 76 -17.68 7.79 -7.62
N ARG A 77 -17.88 6.52 -7.24
CA ARG A 77 -19.08 6.03 -6.57
C ARG A 77 -18.93 5.92 -5.06
N LYS A 78 -17.77 6.33 -4.52
CA LYS A 78 -17.43 6.20 -3.09
C LYS A 78 -17.65 4.76 -2.65
N LEU A 79 -16.85 3.85 -3.18
CA LEU A 79 -16.86 2.42 -2.82
C LEU A 79 -15.62 2.11 -1.98
N MET A 80 -15.76 1.15 -1.06
CA MET A 80 -14.63 0.58 -0.33
C MET A 80 -14.09 -0.63 -1.10
N VAL A 81 -13.51 -0.37 -2.27
CA VAL A 81 -12.93 -1.40 -3.14
C VAL A 81 -11.49 -1.00 -3.46
N THR A 82 -10.57 -1.95 -3.27
CA THR A 82 -9.18 -1.82 -3.70
C THR A 82 -8.72 -3.15 -4.29
N PRO A 83 -8.00 -3.15 -5.41
CA PRO A 83 -7.42 -4.37 -5.94
C PRO A 83 -6.23 -4.80 -5.07
N VAL A 84 -5.91 -6.09 -5.18
CA VAL A 84 -4.61 -6.60 -4.74
C VAL A 84 -3.63 -6.39 -5.89
N PHE A 85 -2.62 -5.56 -5.66
CA PHE A 85 -1.61 -5.23 -6.67
C PHE A 85 -0.43 -6.19 -6.60
N THR A 86 0.06 -6.58 -7.78
CA THR A 86 1.37 -7.20 -7.97
C THR A 86 2.47 -6.15 -7.88
N ILE A 87 3.72 -6.57 -7.65
CA ILE A 87 4.86 -5.65 -7.60
C ILE A 87 5.00 -4.84 -8.90
N ALA A 88 4.75 -5.46 -10.06
CA ALA A 88 4.78 -4.77 -11.34
C ALA A 88 3.71 -3.66 -11.44
N GLU A 89 2.49 -3.92 -10.97
CA GLU A 89 1.42 -2.93 -10.93
C GLU A 89 1.73 -1.78 -9.95
N ILE A 90 2.33 -2.07 -8.79
CA ILE A 90 2.77 -1.03 -7.84
C ILE A 90 3.86 -0.16 -8.47
N ALA A 91 4.86 -0.78 -9.12
CA ALA A 91 5.93 -0.05 -9.79
C ALA A 91 5.42 0.86 -10.95
N ALA A 92 4.30 0.50 -11.55
CA ALA A 92 3.64 1.25 -12.63
C ALA A 92 2.48 2.16 -12.14
N SER A 93 2.23 2.27 -10.84
CA SER A 93 1.10 3.01 -10.30
C SER A 93 1.15 4.50 -10.63
N ARG A 94 0.09 5.01 -11.31
CA ARG A 94 -0.08 6.45 -11.61
C ARG A 94 -0.06 7.31 -10.35
N HIS A 95 -0.62 6.81 -9.25
CA HIS A 95 -0.66 7.55 -7.99
C HIS A 95 0.75 7.71 -7.39
N LEU A 96 1.56 6.66 -7.41
CA LEU A 96 2.93 6.71 -6.89
C LEU A 96 3.85 7.56 -7.78
N GLN A 97 3.66 7.52 -9.10
CA GLN A 97 4.36 8.41 -10.05
C GLN A 97 4.04 9.88 -9.79
N ALA A 98 2.75 10.23 -9.65
CA ALA A 98 2.32 11.60 -9.37
C ALA A 98 2.82 12.15 -8.02
N ARG A 99 3.36 11.27 -7.16
CA ARG A 99 3.91 11.61 -5.84
C ARG A 99 5.43 11.60 -5.78
N ASP A 100 6.11 11.38 -6.91
CA ASP A 100 7.58 11.29 -6.96
C ASP A 100 8.10 10.20 -5.99
N PHE A 101 7.31 9.12 -5.84
CA PHE A 101 7.58 8.07 -4.86
C PHE A 101 8.76 7.18 -5.28
N TRP A 102 8.98 6.99 -6.58
CA TRP A 102 10.11 6.22 -7.08
C TRP A 102 11.22 7.17 -7.50
N GLN A 103 12.38 7.06 -6.84
CA GLN A 103 13.54 7.90 -7.14
C GLN A 103 14.76 7.04 -7.44
N GLU A 104 15.62 7.52 -8.34
CA GLU A 104 16.91 6.90 -8.63
C GLU A 104 17.93 7.37 -7.58
N PRO A 105 18.61 6.47 -6.85
CA PRO A 105 19.63 6.85 -5.89
C PRO A 105 20.87 7.41 -6.60
N PRO A 106 21.70 8.25 -5.94
CA PRO A 106 22.89 8.85 -6.56
C PRO A 106 23.94 7.85 -7.07
N ASP A 107 24.06 6.68 -6.44
CA ASP A 107 24.96 5.59 -6.84
C ASP A 107 24.15 4.29 -6.91
N PRO A 108 23.42 4.04 -8.02
CA PRO A 108 22.55 2.90 -8.13
C PRO A 108 23.37 1.61 -8.31
N PRO A 109 23.02 0.52 -7.61
CA PRO A 109 23.74 -0.75 -7.75
C PRO A 109 23.64 -1.34 -9.17
N LEU A 110 22.57 -1.01 -9.91
CA LEU A 110 22.35 -1.37 -11.30
C LEU A 110 21.65 -0.21 -12.04
N PRO A 111 21.89 -0.01 -13.36
CA PRO A 111 21.17 0.98 -14.15
C PRO A 111 19.64 0.81 -14.04
N GLY A 112 18.92 1.91 -13.81
CA GLY A 112 17.46 1.91 -13.67
C GLY A 112 16.94 1.44 -12.32
N THR A 113 17.82 1.24 -11.31
CA THR A 113 17.39 0.97 -9.94
C THR A 113 16.59 2.16 -9.40
N ARG A 114 15.40 1.89 -8.88
CA ARG A 114 14.56 2.88 -8.21
C ARG A 114 14.29 2.43 -6.79
N LEU A 115 14.38 3.36 -5.86
CA LEU A 115 14.05 3.13 -4.46
C LEU A 115 12.78 3.89 -4.09
N PRO A 116 12.00 3.38 -3.13
CA PRO A 116 10.91 4.16 -2.55
C PRO A 116 11.51 5.36 -1.82
N ALA A 117 10.97 6.54 -2.13
CA ALA A 117 11.27 7.77 -1.42
C ALA A 117 10.59 7.78 -0.04
N PHE A 118 10.80 8.87 0.70
CA PHE A 118 10.11 9.06 1.97
C PHE A 118 8.58 9.00 1.76
N PRO A 119 7.83 8.21 2.55
CA PRO A 119 6.43 7.89 2.25
C PRO A 119 5.47 9.09 2.37
N ALA A 120 5.92 10.16 3.04
CA ALA A 120 5.17 11.41 3.19
C ALA A 120 5.78 12.54 2.36
N LYS A 121 4.93 13.50 1.97
CA LYS A 121 5.38 14.80 1.48
C LYS A 121 5.40 15.79 2.65
N VAL A 122 6.50 16.51 2.82
CA VAL A 122 6.65 17.58 3.81
C VAL A 122 6.65 18.89 3.04
N ASP A 123 5.70 19.79 3.34
CA ASP A 123 5.52 21.07 2.64
C ASP A 123 5.44 20.94 1.11
N GLY A 124 4.81 19.86 0.63
CA GLY A 124 4.67 19.56 -0.80
C GLY A 124 5.88 18.90 -1.45
N ALA A 125 7.01 18.79 -0.75
CA ALA A 125 8.23 18.16 -1.23
C ALA A 125 8.35 16.71 -0.73
N THR A 126 8.84 15.83 -1.60
CA THR A 126 9.29 14.49 -1.19
C THR A 126 10.76 14.59 -0.78
N LEU A 127 11.12 14.03 0.38
CA LEU A 127 12.53 13.97 0.76
C LEU A 127 13.30 13.10 -0.24
N PRO A 128 14.50 13.53 -0.66
CA PRO A 128 15.30 12.76 -1.60
C PRO A 128 15.75 11.45 -0.96
N VAL A 129 15.91 10.42 -1.80
CA VAL A 129 16.70 9.26 -1.40
C VAL A 129 18.09 9.76 -1.01
N GLY A 130 18.51 9.44 0.22
CA GLY A 130 19.74 9.95 0.80
C GLY A 130 21.00 9.42 0.12
N ARG A 131 22.14 9.62 0.79
CA ARG A 131 23.42 9.05 0.33
C ARG A 131 23.34 7.52 0.22
N PRO A 132 24.15 6.90 -0.66
CA PRO A 132 24.23 5.45 -0.76
C PRO A 132 24.49 4.78 0.58
N ALA A 133 24.03 3.53 0.73
CA ALA A 133 24.39 2.73 1.88
C ALA A 133 25.93 2.60 1.97
N PRO A 134 26.52 2.74 3.15
CA PRO A 134 27.97 2.67 3.28
C PRO A 134 28.49 1.29 2.88
N ARG A 135 29.66 1.26 2.22
CA ARG A 135 30.42 0.03 2.06
C ARG A 135 30.88 -0.47 3.43
N LEU A 136 31.13 -1.78 3.52
CA LEU A 136 31.75 -2.37 4.69
C LEU A 136 33.09 -1.67 4.98
N GLY A 137 33.23 -1.13 6.19
CA GLY A 137 34.44 -0.42 6.63
C GLY A 137 34.58 1.03 6.17
N GLN A 138 33.64 1.57 5.36
CA GLN A 138 33.79 2.88 4.71
C GLN A 138 34.09 4.03 5.68
N HIS A 139 33.53 4.00 6.89
CA HIS A 139 33.70 5.05 7.89
C HIS A 139 34.55 4.60 9.10
N THR A 140 35.21 3.44 9.05
CA THR A 140 36.00 2.91 10.17
C THR A 140 37.08 3.89 10.60
N ARG A 141 37.89 4.38 9.65
CA ARG A 141 38.96 5.34 9.93
C ARG A 141 38.41 6.66 10.48
N GLU A 142 37.39 7.20 9.83
CA GLU A 142 36.71 8.45 10.24
C GLU A 142 36.27 8.37 11.70
N ILE A 143 35.59 7.28 12.06
CA ILE A 143 35.10 7.10 13.42
C ILE A 143 36.25 6.86 14.41
N LEU A 144 37.17 5.94 14.12
CA LEU A 144 38.21 5.57 15.10
C LEU A 144 39.25 6.67 15.30
N VAL A 145 39.74 7.26 14.22
CA VAL A 145 40.82 8.25 14.28
C VAL A 145 40.26 9.65 14.47
N ASP A 146 39.33 10.07 13.61
CA ASP A 146 38.93 11.48 13.54
C ASP A 146 37.92 11.83 14.66
N GLU A 147 36.98 10.93 14.99
CA GLU A 147 35.96 11.16 16.03
C GLU A 147 36.36 10.64 17.43
N LEU A 148 36.96 9.44 17.50
CA LEU A 148 37.33 8.80 18.78
C LEU A 148 38.77 9.04 19.21
N GLY A 149 39.61 9.61 18.33
CA GLY A 149 40.98 9.99 18.66
C GLY A 149 41.95 8.81 18.85
N ILE A 150 41.67 7.63 18.27
CA ILE A 150 42.64 6.54 18.24
C ILE A 150 43.86 6.98 17.44
N ASP A 151 45.04 6.69 17.98
CA ASP A 151 46.29 7.01 17.32
C ASP A 151 46.42 6.27 15.99
N ILE A 152 47.00 6.94 14.98
CA ILE A 152 47.11 6.37 13.63
C ILE A 152 47.95 5.07 13.61
N GLN A 153 48.95 4.93 14.50
CA GLN A 153 49.76 3.72 14.59
C GLN A 153 48.96 2.55 15.16
N GLU A 154 48.10 2.84 16.14
CA GLU A 154 47.19 1.84 16.71
C GLU A 154 46.14 1.41 15.68
N TYR A 155 45.54 2.35 14.95
CA TYR A 155 44.62 2.05 13.84
C TYR A 155 45.28 1.15 12.78
N ASP A 156 46.49 1.49 12.34
CA ASP A 156 47.22 0.71 11.35
C ASP A 156 47.53 -0.71 11.85
N GLN A 157 47.75 -0.89 13.16
CA GLN A 157 47.92 -2.21 13.76
C GLN A 157 46.62 -3.01 13.74
N LEU A 158 45.50 -2.40 14.13
CA LEU A 158 44.18 -3.04 14.07
C LEU A 158 43.79 -3.46 12.64
N LEU A 159 44.18 -2.66 11.65
CA LEU A 159 43.95 -2.96 10.24
C LEU A 159 44.80 -4.16 9.79
N ARG A 160 46.09 -4.21 10.19
CA ARG A 160 46.99 -5.35 9.91
C ARG A 160 46.52 -6.64 10.55
N ASP A 161 46.00 -6.55 11.78
CA ASP A 161 45.52 -7.70 12.55
C ASP A 161 44.14 -8.17 12.07
N GLY A 162 43.51 -7.47 11.12
CA GLY A 162 42.19 -7.80 10.57
C GLY A 162 41.03 -7.57 11.53
N VAL A 163 41.27 -6.85 12.63
CA VAL A 163 40.26 -6.46 13.63
C VAL A 163 39.31 -5.43 13.04
N VAL A 164 39.84 -4.51 12.23
CA VAL A 164 39.08 -3.48 11.54
C VAL A 164 39.32 -3.54 10.03
N ARG A 165 38.47 -2.87 9.24
CA ARG A 165 38.50 -2.85 7.77
C ARG A 165 38.15 -1.47 7.25
#